data_AF-A0A8S3DXX8-F1
#
_entry.id   AF-A0A8S3DXX8-F1
#
_cell.length_a   1.000
_cell.length_b   1.000
_cell.length_c   1.000
_cell.angle_alpha   90.00
_cell.angle_beta   90.00
_cell.angle_gamma   90.00
#
_symmetry.space_group_name_H-M   'P 1'
#
loop_
_entity.id
_entity.type
_entity.pdbx_description
1 polymer ?
#
loop_
_entity_poly.entity_id
_entity_poly.type
_entity_poly.pdbx_seq_one_letter_code
_entity_poly.pdbx_strand_id
1 'polypeptide(L)'
;LNKEQQQLNSQLDAKKKEIYCLRAVQKTYEDILEMNMNSIKNASKTIDDEDKFKVFQNIADAIFVSFDQAMQSGQVTSFAQFTSTILRWIEDSCRPSDINDIMRRVLGN
;
A
#
# COMPACT_ATOMS: atom_id res chain seq x y z
N LEU A 1 34.24 3.17 -57.07
CA LEU A 1 33.29 2.03 -57.23
C LEU A 1 33.33 1.03 -56.06
N ASN A 2 34.23 0.03 -55.98
CA ASN A 2 34.09 -1.03 -54.96
C ASN A 2 34.27 -0.56 -53.49
N LYS A 3 35.15 0.42 -53.25
CA LYS A 3 35.36 1.03 -51.92
C LYS A 3 34.19 1.90 -51.44
N GLU A 4 33.61 2.72 -52.32
CA GLU A 4 32.42 3.53 -51.98
C GLU A 4 31.20 2.64 -51.68
N GLN A 5 31.05 1.55 -52.43
CA GLN A 5 29.96 0.60 -52.22
C GLN A 5 30.08 -0.11 -50.87
N GLN A 6 31.30 -0.47 -50.46
CA GLN A 6 31.58 -0.99 -49.11
C GLN A 6 31.31 0.04 -48.00
N GLN A 7 31.65 1.32 -48.22
CA GLN A 7 31.35 2.39 -47.27
C GLN A 7 29.85 2.65 -47.13
N LEU A 8 29.10 2.61 -48.24
CA LEU A 8 27.64 2.75 -48.21
C LEU A 8 26.99 1.60 -47.43
N ASN A 9 27.44 0.36 -47.67
CA ASN A 9 26.93 -0.82 -46.96
C ASN A 9 27.23 -0.75 -45.45
N SER A 10 28.42 -0.29 -45.08
CA SER A 10 28.80 -0.11 -43.67
C SER A 10 27.95 0.95 -42.97
N GLN A 11 27.68 2.07 -43.64
CA GLN A 11 26.80 3.12 -43.11
C GLN A 11 25.35 2.64 -42.99
N LEU A 12 24.87 1.87 -43.97
CA LEU A 12 23.54 1.28 -43.95
C LEU A 12 23.38 0.32 -42.76
N ASP A 13 24.38 -0.51 -42.49
CA ASP A 13 24.34 -1.44 -41.35
C ASP A 13 24.47 -0.74 -40.00
N ALA A 14 25.26 0.33 -39.91
CA ALA A 14 25.29 1.18 -38.71
C ALA A 14 23.91 1.81 -38.45
N LYS A 15 23.24 2.30 -39.50
CA LYS A 15 21.89 2.89 -39.40
C LYS A 15 20.82 1.86 -39.00
N LYS A 16 20.89 0.63 -39.51
CA LYS A 16 20.00 -0.45 -39.08
C LYS A 16 20.16 -0.76 -37.59
N LYS A 17 21.40 -0.80 -37.08
CA LYS A 17 21.68 -1.03 -35.65
C LYS A 17 21.12 0.10 -34.79
N GLU A 18 21.27 1.35 -35.23
CA GLU A 18 20.71 2.52 -34.55
C GLU A 18 19.17 2.45 -34.46
N ILE A 19 18.49 2.14 -35.57
CA ILE A 19 17.04 1.96 -35.60
C ILE A 19 16.60 0.84 -34.66
N TYR A 20 17.34 -0.28 -34.63
CA TYR A 20 17.04 -1.39 -33.73
C TYR A 20 17.12 -0.97 -32.26
N CYS A 21 18.21 -0.28 -31.86
CA CYS A 21 18.36 0.26 -30.52
C CYS A 21 17.23 1.22 -30.17
N LEU A 22 16.89 2.16 -31.05
CA LEU A 22 15.82 3.13 -30.82
C LEU A 22 14.45 2.45 -30.61
N ARG A 23 14.15 1.42 -31.40
CA ARG A 23 12.92 0.62 -31.21
C ARG A 23 12.91 -0.15 -29.91
N ALA A 24 14.05 -0.71 -29.49
CA ALA A 24 14.15 -1.39 -28.19
C ALA A 24 13.94 -0.41 -27.04
N VAL A 25 14.52 0.79 -27.11
CA VAL A 25 14.33 1.86 -26.12
C VAL A 25 12.87 2.32 -26.08
N GLN A 26 12.25 2.56 -27.24
CA GLN A 26 10.83 2.92 -27.34
C GLN A 26 9.95 1.86 -26.66
N LYS A 27 10.16 0.58 -26.99
CA LYS A 27 9.40 -0.52 -26.40
C LYS A 27 9.54 -0.57 -24.88
N THR A 28 10.76 -0.39 -24.35
CA THR A 28 10.98 -0.34 -22.90
C THR A 28 10.17 0.78 -22.24
N TYR A 29 10.08 1.96 -22.87
CA TYR A 29 9.27 3.07 -22.34
C TYR A 29 7.77 2.80 -22.44
N GLU A 30 7.29 2.19 -23.52
CA GLU A 30 5.90 1.76 -23.66
C GLU A 30 5.52 0.73 -22.58
N ASP A 31 6.36 -0.28 -22.35
CA ASP A 31 6.17 -1.28 -21.30
C ASP A 31 6.14 -0.62 -19.89
N ILE A 32 7.04 0.33 -19.61
CA ILE A 32 7.03 1.10 -18.34
C ILE A 32 5.75 1.92 -18.20
N LEU A 33 5.25 2.53 -19.28
CA LEU A 33 4.01 3.30 -19.26
C LEU A 33 2.79 2.41 -19.01
N GLU A 34 2.72 1.23 -19.62
CA GLU A 34 1.66 0.25 -19.36
C GLU A 34 1.72 -0.26 -17.92
N MET A 35 2.91 -0.60 -17.41
CA MET A 35 3.10 -1.00 -16.02
C MET A 35 2.70 0.11 -15.04
N ASN A 36 3.05 1.37 -15.32
CA ASN A 36 2.64 2.51 -14.51
C ASN A 36 1.14 2.79 -14.62
N MET A 37 0.54 2.71 -15.80
CA MET A 37 -0.92 2.83 -15.95
C MET A 37 -1.64 1.71 -15.21
N ASN A 38 -1.14 0.47 -15.28
CA ASN A 38 -1.69 -0.65 -14.52
C ASN A 38 -1.47 -0.46 -13.03
N SER A 39 -0.33 0.10 -12.60
CA SER A 39 -0.06 0.48 -11.22
C SER A 39 -1.02 1.57 -10.73
N ILE A 40 -1.28 2.61 -11.52
CA ILE A 40 -2.24 3.69 -11.20
C ILE A 40 -3.68 3.17 -11.22
N LYS A 41 -4.04 2.32 -12.19
CA LYS A 41 -5.34 1.63 -12.21
C LYS A 41 -5.50 0.69 -11.03
N ASN A 42 -4.44 0.01 -10.59
CA ASN A 42 -4.44 -0.81 -9.38
C ASN A 42 -4.38 0.03 -8.10
N ALA A 43 -3.85 1.25 -8.17
CA ALA A 43 -3.95 2.27 -7.13
C ALA A 43 -5.37 2.82 -7.02
N SER A 44 -6.31 2.48 -7.93
CA SER A 44 -7.75 2.65 -7.67
C SER A 44 -8.30 1.66 -6.62
N LYS A 45 -7.48 0.73 -6.11
CA LYS A 45 -7.69 0.11 -4.78
C LYS A 45 -7.29 1.05 -3.63
N THR A 46 -7.14 2.35 -3.88
CA THR A 46 -7.28 3.35 -2.83
C THR A 46 -8.66 3.17 -2.23
N ILE A 47 -8.68 2.68 -1.00
CA ILE A 47 -9.86 2.76 -0.13
C ILE A 47 -10.33 4.21 -0.21
N ASP A 48 -11.60 4.42 -0.52
CA ASP A 48 -12.19 5.76 -0.58
C ASP A 48 -11.99 6.47 0.75
N ASP A 49 -11.86 7.79 0.75
CA ASP A 49 -11.62 8.53 1.99
C ASP A 49 -12.77 8.30 2.99
N GLU A 50 -14.00 8.15 2.51
CA GLU A 50 -15.16 7.77 3.32
C GLU A 50 -14.97 6.40 4.01
N ASP A 51 -14.42 5.43 3.28
CA ASP A 51 -14.16 4.10 3.83
C ASP A 51 -12.97 4.11 4.80
N LYS A 52 -11.97 4.98 4.58
CA LYS A 52 -10.91 5.23 5.58
C LYS A 52 -11.50 5.83 6.86
N PHE A 53 -12.37 6.83 6.73
CA PHE A 53 -13.06 7.45 7.88
C PHE A 53 -13.88 6.43 8.65
N LYS A 54 -14.63 5.56 7.97
CA LYS A 54 -15.37 4.45 8.60
C LYS A 54 -14.45 3.46 9.32
N VAL A 55 -13.28 3.13 8.76
CA VAL A 55 -12.29 2.29 9.45
C VAL A 55 -11.82 2.97 10.74
N PHE A 56 -11.44 4.25 10.68
CA PHE A 56 -11.02 4.99 11.86
C PHE A 56 -12.11 5.07 12.94
N GLN A 57 -13.34 5.39 12.53
CA GLN A 57 -14.48 5.48 13.46
C GLN A 57 -14.74 4.13 14.14
N ASN A 58 -14.79 3.04 13.38
CA ASN A 58 -15.03 1.71 13.95
C ASN A 58 -13.89 1.26 14.89
N ILE A 59 -12.64 1.60 14.58
CA ILE A 59 -11.52 1.35 15.49
C ILE A 59 -11.69 2.16 16.78
N ALA A 60 -12.00 3.45 16.68
CA ALA A 60 -12.20 4.31 17.84
C ALA A 60 -13.37 3.83 18.72
N ASP A 61 -14.51 3.48 18.11
CA ASP A 61 -15.69 2.96 18.80
C ASP A 61 -15.39 1.62 19.48
N ALA A 62 -14.72 0.69 18.78
CA ALA A 62 -14.36 -0.61 19.34
C ALA A 62 -13.38 -0.49 20.53
N ILE A 63 -12.37 0.37 20.40
CA ILE A 63 -11.42 0.65 21.49
C ILE A 63 -12.16 1.26 22.68
N PHE A 64 -13.04 2.24 22.45
CA PHE A 64 -13.81 2.88 23.51
C PHE A 64 -14.72 1.90 24.25
N VAL A 65 -15.47 1.06 23.53
CA VAL A 65 -16.34 0.05 24.14
C VAL A 65 -15.52 -0.94 24.96
N SER A 66 -14.37 -1.40 24.46
CA SER A 66 -13.51 -2.32 25.20
C SER A 66 -12.94 -1.69 26.47
N PHE A 67 -12.59 -0.40 26.41
CA PHE A 67 -12.12 0.36 27.56
C PHE A 67 -13.20 0.50 28.63
N ASP A 68 -14.41 0.89 28.21
CA ASP A 68 -15.55 1.07 29.11
C ASP A 68 -15.92 -0.24 29.82
N GLN A 69 -15.92 -1.35 29.09
CA GLN A 69 -16.11 -2.69 29.67
C GLN A 69 -15.00 -3.04 30.68
N ALA A 70 -13.74 -2.77 30.35
CA ALA A 70 -12.62 -3.02 31.27
C ALA A 70 -12.76 -2.22 32.57
N MET A 71 -13.18 -0.95 32.48
CA MET A 71 -13.40 -0.09 33.64
C MET A 71 -14.63 -0.50 34.47
N GLN A 72 -15.69 -1.01 33.84
CA GLN A 72 -16.90 -1.48 34.53
C GLN A 72 -16.71 -2.86 35.19
N SER A 73 -15.84 -3.70 34.63
CA SER A 73 -15.59 -5.07 35.13
C SER A 73 -14.82 -5.13 36.45
N GLY A 74 -14.11 -4.07 36.81
CA GLY A 74 -13.31 -3.97 38.02
C GLY A 74 -13.81 -2.89 38.96
N GLN A 75 -13.80 -3.15 40.27
CA GLN A 75 -14.10 -2.10 41.26
C GLN A 75 -12.86 -1.19 41.39
N VAL A 76 -12.77 -0.18 40.54
CA VAL A 76 -11.66 0.79 40.56
C VAL A 76 -11.89 1.78 41.69
N THR A 77 -11.22 1.57 42.83
CA THR A 77 -11.38 2.41 44.04
C THR A 77 -10.16 3.28 44.34
N SER A 78 -9.07 3.11 43.59
CA SER A 78 -7.82 3.86 43.75
C SER A 78 -7.12 4.12 42.41
N PHE A 79 -6.29 5.15 42.37
CA PHE A 79 -5.49 5.49 41.19
C PHE A 79 -4.51 4.36 40.78
N ALA A 80 -3.99 3.62 41.76
CA ALA A 80 -3.14 2.46 41.50
C ALA A 80 -3.92 1.36 40.75
N GLN A 81 -5.12 1.02 41.22
CA GLN A 81 -5.99 0.04 40.55
C GLN A 81 -6.42 0.52 39.16
N PHE A 82 -6.74 1.81 39.01
CA PHE A 82 -7.06 2.41 37.72
C PHE A 82 -5.91 2.22 36.72
N THR A 83 -4.69 2.60 37.12
CA THR A 83 -3.49 2.49 36.28
C THR A 83 -3.18 1.04 35.91
N SER A 84 -3.24 0.12 36.88
CA SER A 84 -3.04 -1.31 36.61
C SER A 84 -4.09 -1.89 35.66
N THR A 85 -5.35 -1.46 35.79
CA THR A 85 -6.44 -1.92 34.91
C THR A 85 -6.26 -1.39 33.50
N ILE A 86 -5.84 -0.13 33.34
CA ILE A 86 -5.54 0.46 32.01
C ILE A 86 -4.36 -0.23 31.34
N LEU A 87 -3.26 -0.43 32.05
CA LEU A 87 -2.08 -1.09 31.48
C LEU A 87 -2.41 -2.50 31.00
N ARG A 88 -3.15 -3.25 31.82
CA ARG A 88 -3.62 -4.59 31.45
C ARG A 88 -4.55 -4.56 30.25
N TRP A 89 -5.50 -3.62 30.22
CA TRP A 89 -6.40 -3.47 29.07
C TRP A 89 -5.65 -3.16 27.77
N ILE A 90 -4.64 -2.28 27.81
CA ILE A 90 -3.79 -1.98 26.65
C ILE A 90 -3.06 -3.24 26.17
N GLU A 91 -2.48 -4.02 27.08
CA GLU A 91 -1.76 -5.26 26.74
C GLU A 91 -2.68 -6.35 26.15
N ASP A 92 -3.90 -6.45 26.66
CA ASP A 92 -4.85 -7.51 26.30
C ASP A 92 -5.73 -7.16 25.09
N SER A 93 -6.06 -5.88 24.88
CA SER A 93 -7.10 -5.44 23.91
C SER A 93 -6.57 -4.54 22.79
N CYS A 94 -5.39 -3.95 22.93
CA CYS A 94 -4.80 -3.06 21.92
C CYS A 94 -3.65 -3.70 21.14
N ARG A 95 -3.62 -5.04 21.03
CA ARG A 95 -2.57 -5.71 20.27
C ARG A 95 -2.71 -5.42 18.77
N PRO A 96 -1.60 -5.38 18.02
CA PRO A 96 -1.64 -5.17 16.58
C PRO A 96 -2.52 -6.18 15.83
N SER A 97 -2.62 -7.42 16.31
CA SER A 97 -3.52 -8.45 15.73
C SER A 97 -4.98 -8.05 15.86
N ASP A 98 -5.39 -7.59 17.05
CA ASP A 98 -6.78 -7.29 17.38
C ASP A 98 -7.26 -6.04 16.62
N ILE A 99 -6.39 -5.03 16.49
CA ILE A 99 -6.66 -3.83 15.68
C ILE A 99 -6.74 -4.16 14.18
N ASN A 100 -5.87 -5.06 13.69
CA ASN A 100 -5.91 -5.52 12.30
C ASN A 100 -7.20 -6.31 11.99
N ASP A 101 -7.71 -7.09 12.94
CA ASP A 101 -8.97 -7.82 12.76
C ASP A 101 -10.17 -6.87 12.65
N ILE A 102 -10.19 -5.78 13.45
CA ILE A 102 -11.20 -4.72 13.32
C ILE A 102 -11.12 -4.07 11.93
N MET A 103 -9.92 -3.74 11.47
CA MET A 103 -9.70 -3.16 10.15
C MET A 103 -10.18 -4.09 9.02
N ARG A 104 -9.89 -5.40 9.11
CA ARG A 104 -10.31 -6.40 8.11
C ARG A 104 -11.83 -6.54 8.02
N ARG A 105 -12.51 -6.56 9.17
CA ARG A 105 -13.98 -6.61 9.24
C ARG A 105 -14.64 -5.42 8.54
N VAL A 106 -14.08 -4.23 8.67
CA VAL A 106 -14.61 -3.02 8.01
C VAL A 106 -14.36 -3.04 6.51
N LEU A 107 -13.21 -3.55 6.07
CA LEU A 107 -12.86 -3.66 4.65
C LEU A 107 -13.51 -4.85 3.94
N GLY A 108 -14.30 -5.68 4.65
CA GLY A 108 -15.06 -6.79 4.07
C GLY A 108 -14.20 -7.95 3.54
N ASN A 109 -12.96 -8.11 4.04
CA ASN A 109 -12.07 -9.23 3.70
C ASN A 109 -12.08 -10.32 4.78
#